data_AF-K1PE21-F1
#
_entry.id   AF-K1PE21-F1
#
_cell.length_a   1.000
_cell.length_b   1.000
_cell.length_c   1.000
_cell.angle_alpha   90.00
_cell.angle_beta   90.00
_cell.angle_gamma   90.00
#
_symmetry.space_group_name_H-M   'P 1'
#
loop_
_entity.id
_entity.type
_entity.pdbx_description
1 polymer ?
#
loop_
_entity_poly.entity_id
_entity_poly.type
_entity_poly.pdbx_seq_one_letter_code
_entity_poly.pdbx_strand_id
1 'polypeptide(L)'
;MDHAGLGPYQVSNFLTALNLPSIHPSTLRARENEIGSTLKTYTKESCDEALLSEASATSKSGKDEEDDTSPINITFDAAWQKRGSGRSYNSRSATATMIGMETGKIVAFDLKTTDCRKCLFSNDHECNKNFDGSSKAMESALALDMAKSLRDRGFKISKITMDDDSTTISRMRNNIDPNIMKMSDKNHVRKNMSNALYKLQEKHKSLSTKTINYLLKDVSYAISQNKGNAKGLESSLKAIVPHSFGDHSQCDARWCGYLNDPTSYKHSSLPYGKDLIGEDLKRDLLDMFCHYSENSEKMANLGSTQANESMNQLIATKAPKAKHFGGSSSLSHRLAAAVSQKNCGRKYLSQVLTVRNNGVSNKLD
;
A
#
# COMPACT_ATOMS: atom_id res chain seq x y z
N MET A 1 25.48 1.19 -1.08
CA MET A 1 24.86 1.73 -2.32
C MET A 1 23.36 1.47 -2.35
N ASP A 2 22.93 0.24 -2.08
CA ASP A 2 21.52 -0.16 -2.15
C ASP A 2 20.59 0.66 -1.26
N HIS A 3 21.01 0.92 -0.02
CA HIS A 3 20.25 1.76 0.91
C HIS A 3 20.00 3.18 0.38
N ALA A 4 20.99 3.78 -0.27
CA ALA A 4 20.98 5.18 -0.67
C ALA A 4 20.49 5.39 -2.11
N GLY A 5 20.09 4.33 -2.83
CA GLY A 5 19.65 4.46 -4.23
C GLY A 5 20.75 4.85 -5.21
N LEU A 6 22.01 4.73 -4.79
CA LEU A 6 23.16 5.18 -5.55
C LEU A 6 23.68 4.08 -6.49
N GLY A 7 24.23 4.51 -7.62
CA GLY A 7 25.05 3.68 -8.50
C GLY A 7 26.54 4.02 -8.39
N PRO A 8 27.45 3.22 -8.99
CA PRO A 8 28.89 3.41 -8.89
C PRO A 8 29.37 4.83 -9.23
N TYR A 9 28.85 5.43 -10.31
CA TYR A 9 29.21 6.79 -10.71
C TYR A 9 28.83 7.85 -9.67
N GLN A 10 27.69 7.71 -9.01
CA GLN A 10 27.29 8.67 -7.97
C GLN A 10 28.15 8.56 -6.72
N VAL A 11 28.55 7.34 -6.35
CA VAL A 11 29.52 7.13 -5.27
C VAL A 11 30.85 7.76 -5.63
N SER A 12 31.34 7.54 -6.86
CA SER A 12 32.56 8.16 -7.34
C SER A 12 32.49 9.69 -7.27
N ASN A 13 31.43 10.30 -7.80
CA ASN A 13 31.26 11.76 -7.76
C ASN A 13 31.22 12.30 -6.33
N PHE A 14 30.55 11.60 -5.41
CA PHE A 14 30.52 11.98 -4.00
C PHE A 14 31.91 11.91 -3.35
N LEU A 15 32.66 10.83 -3.58
CA LEU A 15 34.03 10.69 -3.08
C LEU A 15 34.95 11.78 -3.65
N THR A 16 34.87 12.04 -4.96
CA THR A 16 35.65 13.09 -5.61
C THR A 16 35.31 14.48 -5.06
N ALA A 17 34.03 14.77 -4.79
CA ALA A 17 33.64 16.03 -4.17
C ALA A 17 34.21 16.23 -2.76
N LEU A 18 34.52 15.14 -2.05
CA LEU A 18 35.20 15.14 -0.76
C LEU A 18 36.73 15.05 -0.88
N ASN A 19 37.28 15.16 -2.09
CA ASN A 19 38.70 14.96 -2.38
C ASN A 19 39.23 13.56 -1.94
N LEU A 20 38.36 12.55 -2.02
CA LEU A 20 38.70 11.14 -1.79
C LEU A 20 38.88 10.40 -3.12
N PRO A 21 39.78 9.40 -3.21
CA PRO A 21 39.99 8.64 -4.43
C PRO A 21 38.71 7.90 -4.85
N SER A 22 38.46 7.86 -6.15
CA SER A 22 37.35 7.09 -6.71
C SER A 22 37.60 5.58 -6.56
N ILE A 23 36.51 4.83 -6.40
CA ILE A 23 36.55 3.36 -6.33
C ILE A 23 36.07 2.79 -7.66
N HIS A 24 36.81 1.85 -8.22
CA HIS A 24 36.45 1.22 -9.48
C HIS A 24 35.06 0.55 -9.41
N PRO A 25 34.19 0.68 -10.45
CA PRO A 25 32.83 0.14 -10.42
C PRO A 25 32.74 -1.37 -10.17
N SER A 26 33.73 -2.16 -10.60
CA SER A 26 33.75 -3.61 -10.34
C SER A 26 33.88 -3.91 -8.84
N THR A 27 34.76 -3.20 -8.14
CA THR A 27 34.96 -3.33 -6.69
C THR A 27 33.70 -2.96 -5.92
N LEU A 28 33.05 -1.86 -6.31
CA LEU A 28 31.78 -1.45 -5.71
C LEU A 28 30.68 -2.50 -5.89
N ARG A 29 30.54 -3.07 -7.10
CA ARG A 29 29.55 -4.13 -7.37
C ARG A 29 29.87 -5.44 -6.66
N ALA A 30 31.15 -5.79 -6.52
CA ALA A 30 31.55 -6.97 -5.75
C ALA A 30 31.12 -6.85 -4.28
N ARG A 31 31.37 -5.68 -3.67
CA ARG A 31 30.92 -5.39 -2.30
C ARG A 31 29.40 -5.30 -2.17
N GLU A 32 28.71 -4.77 -3.18
CA GLU A 32 27.24 -4.77 -3.24
C GLU A 32 26.67 -6.19 -3.22
N ASN A 33 27.23 -7.09 -4.03
CA ASN A 33 26.78 -8.48 -4.08
C ASN A 33 27.07 -9.24 -2.79
N GLU A 34 28.24 -9.01 -2.19
CA GLU A 34 28.64 -9.62 -0.92
C GLU A 34 27.69 -9.23 0.22
N ILE A 35 27.36 -7.94 0.36
CA ILE A 35 26.45 -7.46 1.40
C ILE A 35 24.99 -7.83 1.07
N GLY A 36 24.65 -7.90 -0.20
CA GLY A 36 23.30 -8.18 -0.69
C GLY A 36 22.76 -9.54 -0.25
N SER A 37 23.59 -10.57 -0.17
CA SER A 37 23.19 -11.88 0.33
C SER A 37 22.83 -11.84 1.83
N THR A 38 23.71 -11.28 2.66
CA THR A 38 23.47 -11.08 4.10
C THR A 38 22.21 -10.25 4.35
N LEU A 39 22.03 -9.18 3.58
CA LEU A 39 20.86 -8.32 3.65
C LEU A 39 19.56 -9.09 3.36
N LYS A 40 19.56 -9.95 2.33
CA LYS A 40 18.39 -10.76 2.00
C LYS A 40 18.02 -11.71 3.13
N THR A 41 18.99 -12.38 3.75
CA THR A 41 18.75 -13.28 4.89
C THR A 41 18.15 -12.52 6.07
N TYR A 42 18.79 -11.42 6.49
CA TYR A 42 18.27 -10.55 7.55
C TYR A 42 16.85 -10.05 7.24
N THR A 43 16.57 -9.69 5.98
CA THR A 43 15.25 -9.22 5.58
C THR A 43 14.18 -10.31 5.72
N LYS A 44 14.51 -11.57 5.39
CA LYS A 44 13.59 -12.70 5.56
C LYS A 44 13.26 -12.92 7.03
N GLU A 45 14.28 -12.98 7.89
CA GLU A 45 14.11 -13.11 9.35
C GLU A 45 13.21 -11.99 9.90
N SER A 46 13.44 -10.75 9.47
CA SER A 46 12.60 -9.61 9.85
C SER A 46 11.14 -9.73 9.37
N CYS A 47 10.89 -10.35 8.21
CA CYS A 47 9.53 -10.62 7.75
C CYS A 47 8.88 -11.75 8.55
N ASP A 48 9.66 -12.74 8.97
CA ASP A 48 9.18 -13.88 9.77
C ASP A 48 8.73 -13.42 11.16
N GLU A 49 9.52 -12.55 11.82
CA GLU A 49 9.12 -11.89 13.06
C GLU A 49 7.86 -11.03 12.88
N ALA A 50 7.77 -10.28 11.78
CA ALA A 50 6.61 -9.45 11.46
C ALA A 50 5.35 -10.29 11.24
N LEU A 51 5.49 -11.44 10.56
CA LEU A 51 4.40 -12.37 10.29
C LEU A 51 3.84 -12.98 11.58
N LEU A 52 4.70 -13.43 12.49
CA LEU A 52 4.28 -13.93 13.80
C LEU A 52 3.57 -12.86 14.64
N SER A 53 4.10 -11.62 14.60
CA SER A 53 3.48 -10.48 15.28
C SER A 53 2.11 -10.14 14.69
N GLU A 54 1.94 -10.24 13.37
CA GLU A 54 0.67 -9.98 12.68
C GLU A 54 -0.38 -11.05 13.02
N ALA A 55 0.00 -12.32 12.99
CA ALA A 55 -0.86 -13.44 13.38
C ALA A 55 -1.35 -13.29 14.83
N SER A 56 -0.44 -12.94 15.74
CA SER A 56 -0.76 -12.71 17.15
C SER A 56 -1.71 -11.51 17.35
N ALA A 57 -1.54 -10.43 16.57
CA ALA A 57 -2.40 -9.26 16.65
C ALA A 57 -3.79 -9.50 16.03
N THR A 58 -3.83 -10.26 14.93
CA THR A 58 -5.07 -10.62 14.23
C THR A 58 -5.94 -11.53 15.09
N SER A 59 -5.34 -12.54 15.71
CA SER A 59 -6.05 -13.52 16.55
C SER A 59 -6.69 -12.86 17.78
N LYS A 60 -6.03 -11.88 18.42
CA LYS A 60 -6.61 -11.09 19.52
C LYS A 60 -7.86 -10.30 19.14
N SER A 61 -8.06 -10.05 17.84
CA SER A 61 -9.17 -9.29 17.30
C SER A 61 -10.31 -10.19 16.77
N GLY A 62 -10.08 -11.50 16.67
CA GLY A 62 -11.05 -12.50 16.21
C GLY A 62 -11.69 -13.26 17.37
N LYS A 63 -12.92 -13.76 17.17
CA LYS A 63 -13.51 -14.81 18.01
C LYS A 63 -13.04 -16.16 17.44
N ASP A 64 -12.62 -17.05 18.32
CA ASP A 64 -11.92 -18.30 18.02
C ASP A 64 -12.64 -19.17 16.98
N GLU A 65 -11.92 -19.59 15.93
CA GLU A 65 -12.26 -20.75 15.11
C GLU A 65 -11.13 -21.78 15.22
N GLU A 66 -11.52 -23.05 15.38
CA GLU A 66 -10.66 -24.25 15.46
C GLU A 66 -10.08 -24.62 14.09
N ASP A 67 -9.20 -23.79 13.54
CA ASP A 67 -8.37 -24.13 12.38
C ASP A 67 -6.90 -24.08 12.81
N ASP A 68 -6.08 -25.06 12.41
CA ASP A 68 -4.64 -25.18 12.78
C ASP A 68 -3.77 -24.11 12.08
N THR A 69 -4.40 -23.12 11.43
CA THR A 69 -3.75 -22.07 10.68
C THR A 69 -3.99 -20.70 11.31
N SER A 70 -2.92 -19.91 11.42
CA SER A 70 -3.01 -18.58 12.02
C SER A 70 -3.54 -17.56 11.02
N PRO A 71 -4.69 -16.89 11.28
CA PRO A 71 -5.24 -15.90 10.37
C PRO A 71 -4.41 -14.62 10.35
N ILE A 72 -4.24 -14.03 9.18
CA ILE A 72 -3.60 -12.72 8.98
C ILE A 72 -4.44 -11.83 8.08
N ASN A 73 -4.46 -10.53 8.38
CA ASN A 73 -5.04 -9.50 7.53
C ASN A 73 -3.91 -8.75 6.83
N ILE A 74 -3.96 -8.64 5.51
CA ILE A 74 -2.87 -8.02 4.75
C ILE A 74 -3.37 -6.97 3.76
N THR A 75 -2.47 -6.08 3.38
CA THR A 75 -2.63 -5.25 2.18
C THR A 75 -1.54 -5.60 1.17
N PHE A 76 -1.89 -5.54 -0.11
CA PHE A 76 -1.04 -5.97 -1.22
C PHE A 76 -1.00 -4.90 -2.30
N ASP A 77 0.19 -4.69 -2.85
CA ASP A 77 0.40 -3.86 -4.04
C ASP A 77 1.66 -4.29 -4.78
N ALA A 78 1.66 -4.08 -6.09
CA ALA A 78 2.78 -4.34 -6.97
C ALA A 78 3.26 -3.06 -7.67
N ALA A 79 4.57 -2.92 -7.80
CA ALA A 79 5.20 -1.81 -8.46
C ALA A 79 6.14 -2.27 -9.57
N TRP A 80 6.00 -1.64 -10.73
CA TRP A 80 6.90 -1.85 -11.85
C TRP A 80 8.06 -0.85 -11.83
N GLN A 81 9.24 -1.35 -12.19
CA GLN A 81 10.49 -0.57 -12.23
C GLN A 81 10.52 0.43 -13.39
N LYS A 82 9.77 0.19 -14.48
CA LYS A 82 9.60 1.19 -15.53
C LYS A 82 8.55 2.21 -15.13
N ARG A 83 8.84 3.50 -15.30
CA ARG A 83 7.82 4.55 -15.15
C ARG A 83 6.79 4.39 -16.27
N GLY A 84 5.56 4.06 -15.92
CA GLY A 84 4.46 3.97 -16.87
C GLY A 84 3.89 5.35 -17.21
N SER A 85 3.47 5.53 -18.46
CA SER A 85 2.61 6.65 -18.90
C SER A 85 1.11 6.28 -18.84
N GLY A 86 0.75 5.21 -18.10
CA GLY A 86 -0.61 4.65 -18.05
C GLY A 86 -1.01 3.82 -19.30
N ARG A 87 -0.19 3.80 -20.36
CA ARG A 87 -0.49 3.10 -21.62
C ARG A 87 0.54 2.05 -22.03
N SER A 88 1.65 1.93 -21.30
CA SER A 88 2.78 1.05 -21.64
C SER A 88 3.00 -0.02 -20.57
N TYR A 89 2.53 -1.24 -20.85
CA TYR A 89 2.68 -2.42 -19.99
C TYR A 89 3.87 -3.29 -20.41
N ASN A 90 5.06 -2.70 -20.49
CA ASN A 90 6.27 -3.36 -20.99
C ASN A 90 7.45 -3.29 -20.01
N SER A 91 7.16 -3.24 -18.71
CA SER A 91 8.22 -3.36 -17.71
C SER A 91 8.71 -4.80 -17.65
N ARG A 92 10.04 -4.97 -17.64
CA ARG A 92 10.70 -6.28 -17.54
C ARG A 92 10.82 -6.79 -16.12
N SER A 93 10.47 -5.97 -15.13
CA SER A 93 10.50 -6.37 -13.73
C SER A 93 9.41 -5.69 -12.91
N ALA A 94 8.93 -6.38 -11.88
CA ALA A 94 7.92 -5.95 -10.93
C ALA A 94 8.25 -6.46 -9.53
N THR A 95 8.10 -5.61 -8.53
CA THR A 95 8.24 -5.93 -7.11
C THR A 95 6.87 -5.86 -6.45
N ALA A 96 6.58 -6.74 -5.50
CA ALA A 96 5.36 -6.63 -4.69
C ALA A 96 5.65 -6.84 -3.21
N THR A 97 4.77 -6.31 -2.38
CA THR A 97 4.83 -6.46 -0.92
C THR A 97 3.46 -6.77 -0.35
N MET A 98 3.43 -7.64 0.65
CA MET A 98 2.30 -7.83 1.55
C MET A 98 2.64 -7.21 2.90
N ILE A 99 1.75 -6.32 3.38
CA ILE A 99 1.91 -5.60 4.65
C ILE A 99 0.80 -6.07 5.60
N GLY A 100 1.16 -6.46 6.82
CA GLY A 100 0.21 -6.77 7.87
C GLY A 100 -0.65 -5.56 8.22
N MET A 101 -1.97 -5.73 8.28
CA MET A 101 -2.90 -4.63 8.52
C MET A 101 -2.88 -4.15 9.98
N GLU A 102 -2.61 -5.05 10.93
CA GLU A 102 -2.57 -4.71 12.35
C GLU A 102 -1.21 -4.14 12.76
N THR A 103 -0.11 -4.71 12.25
CA THR A 103 1.26 -4.30 12.62
C THR A 103 1.85 -3.22 11.71
N GLY A 104 1.35 -3.09 10.47
CA GLY A 104 1.91 -2.19 9.45
C GLY A 104 3.31 -2.58 8.95
N LYS A 105 3.77 -3.79 9.25
CA LYS A 105 5.07 -4.35 8.84
C LYS A 105 4.93 -5.24 7.61
N ILE A 106 6.02 -5.36 6.85
CA ILE A 106 6.10 -6.26 5.69
C ILE A 106 6.17 -7.69 6.20
N VAL A 107 5.22 -8.53 5.76
CA VAL A 107 5.15 -9.95 6.11
C VAL A 107 5.61 -10.85 4.96
N ALA A 108 5.48 -10.37 3.72
CA ALA A 108 6.02 -11.03 2.53
C ALA A 108 6.39 -10.01 1.46
N PHE A 109 7.36 -10.35 0.62
CA PHE A 109 7.75 -9.56 -0.54
C PHE A 109 8.29 -10.50 -1.62
N ASP A 110 8.11 -10.14 -2.88
CA ASP A 110 8.69 -10.89 -4.00
C ASP A 110 9.02 -9.97 -5.19
N LEU A 111 9.81 -10.49 -6.12
CA LEU A 111 10.27 -9.83 -7.34
C LEU A 111 10.11 -10.78 -8.52
N LYS A 112 9.47 -10.32 -9.60
CA LYS A 112 9.50 -10.98 -10.91
C LYS A 112 10.35 -10.20 -11.89
N THR A 113 11.16 -10.90 -12.69
CA THR A 113 11.91 -10.31 -13.79
C THR A 113 11.98 -11.26 -14.99
N THR A 114 11.78 -10.69 -16.19
CA THR A 114 11.91 -11.38 -17.49
C THR A 114 13.30 -11.18 -18.10
N ASP A 115 14.22 -10.53 -17.38
CA ASP A 115 15.54 -10.20 -17.87
C ASP A 115 16.64 -10.61 -16.89
N CYS A 116 17.75 -11.10 -17.43
CA CYS A 116 18.99 -11.25 -16.70
C CYS A 116 20.15 -10.93 -17.64
N ARG A 117 20.98 -9.95 -17.23
CA ARG A 117 22.11 -9.48 -18.05
C ARG A 117 23.17 -10.56 -18.25
N LYS A 118 23.32 -11.50 -17.31
CA LYS A 118 24.29 -12.60 -17.40
C LYS A 118 23.89 -13.62 -18.48
N CYS A 119 22.59 -13.80 -18.76
CA CYS A 119 22.11 -14.65 -19.86
C CYS A 119 22.62 -14.22 -21.24
N LEU A 120 23.05 -12.96 -21.41
CA LEU A 120 23.61 -12.50 -22.68
C LEU A 120 25.02 -13.05 -22.95
N PHE A 121 25.70 -13.53 -21.90
CA PHE A 121 27.11 -13.94 -21.97
C PHE A 121 27.31 -15.42 -21.65
N SER A 122 26.48 -16.00 -20.77
CA SER A 122 26.57 -17.40 -20.39
C SER A 122 25.20 -17.95 -20.01
N ASN A 123 24.93 -19.19 -20.37
CA ASN A 123 23.79 -19.96 -19.86
C ASN A 123 24.09 -20.62 -18.51
N ASP A 124 25.37 -20.77 -18.16
CA ASP A 124 25.83 -21.28 -16.87
C ASP A 124 26.11 -20.11 -15.92
N HIS A 125 25.10 -19.75 -15.12
CA HIS A 125 25.20 -18.77 -14.05
C HIS A 125 23.98 -18.83 -13.12
N GLU A 126 24.10 -18.19 -11.94
CA GLU A 126 22.96 -17.90 -11.07
C GLU A 126 22.03 -16.86 -11.74
N CYS A 127 21.03 -17.37 -12.47
CA CYS A 127 20.10 -16.59 -13.26
C CYS A 127 19.10 -15.83 -12.38
N ASN A 128 18.89 -14.55 -12.72
CA ASN A 128 17.89 -13.73 -12.02
C ASN A 128 16.51 -13.79 -12.69
N LYS A 129 16.43 -14.26 -13.94
CA LYS A 129 15.17 -14.39 -14.70
C LYS A 129 14.31 -15.47 -14.04
N ASN A 130 13.09 -15.10 -13.64
CA ASN A 130 12.17 -15.99 -12.93
C ASN A 130 10.72 -15.85 -13.41
N PHE A 131 10.50 -15.19 -14.55
CA PHE A 131 9.19 -14.99 -15.12
C PHE A 131 9.26 -14.96 -16.65
N ASP A 132 8.34 -15.67 -17.30
CA ASP A 132 8.23 -15.76 -18.76
C ASP A 132 6.92 -15.15 -19.32
N GLY A 133 6.09 -14.57 -18.44
CA GLY A 133 4.82 -13.96 -18.81
C GLY A 133 4.90 -12.47 -19.17
N SER A 134 3.74 -11.89 -19.49
CA SER A 134 3.61 -10.46 -19.77
C SER A 134 3.73 -9.60 -18.51
N SER A 135 4.10 -8.31 -18.68
CA SER A 135 4.20 -7.36 -17.56
C SER A 135 2.91 -7.27 -16.73
N LYS A 136 1.74 -7.40 -17.37
CA LYS A 136 0.42 -7.40 -16.70
C LYS A 136 0.19 -8.62 -15.81
N ALA A 137 0.77 -9.76 -16.17
CA ALA A 137 0.59 -11.00 -15.41
C ALA A 137 1.45 -11.06 -14.14
N MET A 138 2.47 -10.18 -14.03
CA MET A 138 3.42 -10.19 -12.91
C MET A 138 2.75 -9.95 -11.55
N GLU A 139 1.77 -9.03 -11.47
CA GLU A 139 1.11 -8.70 -10.20
C GLU A 139 0.42 -9.93 -9.60
N SER A 140 -0.45 -10.57 -10.38
CA SER A 140 -1.13 -11.79 -9.92
C SER A 140 -0.17 -12.95 -9.63
N ALA A 141 0.93 -13.08 -10.39
CA ALA A 141 1.93 -14.11 -10.14
C ALA A 141 2.67 -13.86 -8.82
N LEU A 142 3.05 -12.61 -8.55
CA LEU A 142 3.65 -12.18 -7.29
C LEU A 142 2.70 -12.42 -6.11
N ALA A 143 1.43 -12.05 -6.25
CA ALA A 143 0.42 -12.27 -5.22
C ALA A 143 0.29 -13.76 -4.87
N LEU A 144 0.17 -14.61 -5.89
CA LEU A 144 0.05 -16.06 -5.72
C LEU A 144 1.27 -16.68 -5.06
N ASP A 145 2.48 -16.34 -5.51
CA ASP A 145 3.70 -16.94 -4.98
C ASP A 145 3.95 -16.53 -3.52
N MET A 146 3.70 -15.28 -3.17
CA MET A 146 3.75 -14.83 -1.78
C MET A 146 2.66 -15.50 -0.92
N ALA A 147 1.45 -15.62 -1.43
CA ALA A 147 0.35 -16.24 -0.69
C ALA A 147 0.56 -17.75 -0.47
N LYS A 148 1.09 -18.47 -1.46
CA LYS A 148 1.50 -19.88 -1.32
C LYS A 148 2.56 -20.01 -0.25
N SER A 149 3.61 -19.17 -0.31
CA SER A 149 4.67 -19.16 0.69
C SER A 149 4.15 -18.95 2.10
N LEU A 150 3.19 -18.04 2.30
CA LEU A 150 2.55 -17.83 3.61
C LEU A 150 1.73 -19.04 4.07
N ARG A 151 0.93 -19.62 3.16
CA ARG A 151 0.14 -20.82 3.46
C ARG A 151 1.00 -22.02 3.81
N ASP A 152 2.06 -22.26 3.05
CA ASP A 152 3.00 -23.38 3.27
C ASP A 152 3.74 -23.25 4.61
N ARG A 153 3.72 -22.06 5.22
CA ARG A 153 4.25 -21.76 6.56
C ARG A 153 3.17 -21.77 7.66
N GLY A 154 1.94 -22.16 7.36
CA GLY A 154 0.84 -22.28 8.33
C GLY A 154 0.02 -21.00 8.55
N PHE A 155 0.11 -20.00 7.67
CA PHE A 155 -0.64 -18.74 7.79
C PHE A 155 -1.74 -18.62 6.74
N LYS A 156 -2.93 -18.19 7.18
CA LYS A 156 -4.12 -18.05 6.33
C LYS A 156 -4.47 -16.59 6.11
N ILE A 157 -4.48 -16.15 4.86
CA ILE A 157 -4.88 -14.78 4.51
C ILE A 157 -6.40 -14.68 4.62
N SER A 158 -6.90 -13.99 5.65
CA SER A 158 -8.35 -13.84 5.88
C SER A 158 -8.91 -12.64 5.11
N LYS A 159 -8.26 -11.49 5.26
CA LYS A 159 -8.66 -10.24 4.60
C LYS A 159 -7.51 -9.68 3.79
N ILE A 160 -7.84 -9.14 2.61
CA ILE A 160 -6.89 -8.49 1.72
C ILE A 160 -7.40 -7.13 1.24
N THR A 161 -6.59 -6.09 1.42
CA THR A 161 -6.84 -4.78 0.81
C THR A 161 -5.88 -4.57 -0.37
N MET A 162 -6.42 -4.38 -1.57
CA MET A 162 -5.66 -4.13 -2.81
C MET A 162 -6.47 -3.22 -3.73
N ASP A 163 -5.84 -2.70 -4.79
CA ASP A 163 -6.50 -1.94 -5.85
C ASP A 163 -7.61 -2.79 -6.54
N ASP A 164 -8.46 -2.15 -7.36
CA ASP A 164 -9.56 -2.77 -8.09
C ASP A 164 -9.16 -3.65 -9.28
N ASP A 165 -8.01 -4.32 -9.19
CA ASP A 165 -7.67 -5.42 -10.09
C ASP A 165 -8.47 -6.69 -9.73
N SER A 166 -9.53 -6.91 -10.50
CA SER A 166 -10.36 -8.11 -10.40
C SER A 166 -9.60 -9.40 -10.73
N THR A 167 -8.51 -9.34 -11.51
CA THR A 167 -7.80 -10.54 -11.97
C THR A 167 -6.94 -11.15 -10.87
N THR A 168 -6.24 -10.33 -10.09
CA THR A 168 -5.41 -10.79 -8.98
C THR A 168 -6.24 -11.45 -7.88
N ILE A 169 -7.33 -10.81 -7.43
CA ILE A 169 -8.19 -11.39 -6.39
C ILE A 169 -8.88 -12.69 -6.83
N SER A 170 -9.32 -12.76 -8.10
CA SER A 170 -9.93 -13.97 -8.66
C SER A 170 -8.94 -15.15 -8.66
N ARG A 171 -7.70 -14.90 -9.10
CA ARG A 171 -6.64 -15.92 -9.08
C ARG A 171 -6.30 -16.37 -7.66
N MET A 172 -6.22 -15.44 -6.71
CA MET A 172 -5.98 -15.76 -5.30
C MET A 172 -7.07 -16.68 -4.75
N ARG A 173 -8.34 -16.37 -5.00
CA ARG A 173 -9.46 -17.21 -4.55
C ARG A 173 -9.45 -18.61 -5.15
N ASN A 174 -9.14 -18.72 -6.45
CA ASN A 174 -9.15 -20.01 -7.14
C ASN A 174 -7.96 -20.91 -6.77
N ASN A 175 -6.82 -20.36 -6.33
CA ASN A 175 -5.58 -21.12 -6.14
C ASN A 175 -5.10 -21.19 -4.68
N ILE A 176 -5.58 -20.29 -3.81
CA ILE A 176 -5.14 -20.18 -2.42
C ILE A 176 -6.29 -20.54 -1.49
N ASP A 177 -7.32 -19.71 -1.44
CA ASP A 177 -8.49 -19.91 -0.58
C ASP A 177 -9.70 -19.10 -1.13
N PRO A 178 -10.83 -19.75 -1.47
CA PRO A 178 -12.01 -19.05 -1.98
C PRO A 178 -12.62 -18.05 -0.98
N ASN A 179 -12.35 -18.21 0.31
CA ASN A 179 -12.91 -17.38 1.39
C ASN A 179 -12.14 -16.07 1.63
N ILE A 180 -11.07 -15.80 0.87
CA ILE A 180 -10.33 -14.53 0.99
C ILE A 180 -11.27 -13.34 0.77
N MET A 181 -11.43 -12.54 1.82
CA MET A 181 -12.28 -11.35 1.80
C MET A 181 -11.49 -10.15 1.28
N LYS A 182 -11.88 -9.66 0.10
CA LYS A 182 -11.34 -8.39 -0.42
C LYS A 182 -12.03 -7.22 0.30
N MET A 183 -11.23 -6.41 0.98
CA MET A 183 -11.69 -5.17 1.60
C MET A 183 -11.64 -4.02 0.59
N SER A 184 -12.65 -3.16 0.61
CA SER A 184 -12.66 -1.93 -0.16
C SER A 184 -11.70 -0.91 0.46
N ASP A 185 -10.98 -0.18 -0.39
CA ASP A 185 -10.07 0.88 0.03
C ASP A 185 -10.78 2.23 0.22
N LYS A 186 -10.36 2.99 1.23
CA LYS A 186 -10.89 4.32 1.52
C LYS A 186 -10.73 5.29 0.34
N ASN A 187 -9.60 5.27 -0.36
CA ASN A 187 -9.37 6.19 -1.46
C ASN A 187 -10.29 5.85 -2.64
N HIS A 188 -10.54 4.57 -2.92
CA HIS A 188 -11.48 4.16 -3.97
C HIS A 188 -12.91 4.59 -3.66
N VAL A 189 -13.39 4.38 -2.43
CA VAL A 189 -14.73 4.86 -2.03
C VAL A 189 -14.83 6.38 -2.19
N ARG A 190 -13.83 7.13 -1.71
CA ARG A 190 -13.79 8.59 -1.87
C ARG A 190 -13.79 9.01 -3.34
N LYS A 191 -13.02 8.32 -4.20
CA LYS A 191 -12.94 8.60 -5.65
C LYS A 191 -14.26 8.31 -6.35
N ASN A 192 -14.92 7.19 -6.04
CA ASN A 192 -16.21 6.83 -6.62
C ASN A 192 -17.29 7.85 -6.25
N MET A 193 -17.33 8.29 -4.99
CA MET A 193 -18.24 9.34 -4.55
C MET A 193 -17.91 10.69 -5.20
N SER A 194 -16.63 11.03 -5.32
CA SER A 194 -16.18 12.23 -6.03
C SER A 194 -16.68 12.23 -7.48
N ASN A 195 -16.50 11.12 -8.20
CA ASN A 195 -16.99 10.98 -9.57
C ASN A 195 -18.52 11.11 -9.68
N ALA A 196 -19.27 10.54 -8.73
CA ALA A 196 -20.73 10.67 -8.67
C ALA A 196 -21.16 12.14 -8.46
N LEU A 197 -20.50 12.86 -7.54
CA LEU A 197 -20.74 14.28 -7.30
C LEU A 197 -20.41 15.13 -8.54
N TYR A 198 -19.30 14.88 -9.22
CA TYR A 198 -18.96 15.58 -10.46
C TYR A 198 -19.95 15.29 -11.58
N LYS A 199 -20.51 14.08 -11.65
CA LYS A 199 -21.58 13.77 -12.60
C LYS A 199 -22.88 14.53 -12.27
N LEU A 200 -23.22 14.69 -10.98
CA LEU A 200 -24.35 15.52 -10.56
C LEU A 200 -24.14 17.02 -10.84
N GLN A 201 -22.90 17.50 -10.81
CA GLN A 201 -22.56 18.89 -11.16
C GLN A 201 -22.96 19.24 -12.61
N GLU A 202 -23.04 18.25 -13.51
CA GLU A 202 -23.51 18.49 -14.89
C GLU A 202 -24.95 19.00 -14.91
N LYS A 203 -25.81 18.44 -14.04
CA LYS A 203 -27.22 18.82 -13.84
C LYS A 203 -27.37 20.04 -12.92
N HIS A 204 -26.55 20.12 -11.88
CA HIS A 204 -26.63 21.16 -10.85
C HIS A 204 -25.36 22.02 -10.81
N LYS A 205 -25.34 23.11 -11.58
CA LYS A 205 -24.17 24.01 -11.66
C LYS A 205 -23.83 24.72 -10.35
N SER A 206 -24.77 24.78 -9.40
CA SER A 206 -24.55 25.27 -8.03
C SER A 206 -23.59 24.38 -7.23
N LEU A 207 -23.39 23.11 -7.62
CA LEU A 207 -22.45 22.19 -6.99
C LEU A 207 -21.00 22.52 -7.40
N SER A 208 -20.45 23.58 -6.82
CA SER A 208 -19.06 24.00 -7.09
C SER A 208 -18.05 22.95 -6.63
N THR A 209 -16.82 22.98 -7.17
CA THR A 209 -15.70 22.14 -6.68
C THR A 209 -15.46 22.32 -5.17
N LYS A 210 -15.68 23.53 -4.64
CA LYS A 210 -15.55 23.80 -3.20
C LYS A 210 -16.63 23.06 -2.41
N THR A 211 -17.86 23.04 -2.90
CA THR A 211 -18.98 22.30 -2.31
C THR A 211 -18.74 20.79 -2.36
N ILE A 212 -18.26 20.26 -3.48
CA ILE A 212 -17.91 18.83 -3.61
C ILE A 212 -16.85 18.44 -2.59
N ASN A 213 -15.78 19.24 -2.48
CA ASN A 213 -14.71 18.98 -1.52
C ASN A 213 -15.19 19.06 -0.06
N TYR A 214 -16.14 19.93 0.23
CA TYR A 214 -16.80 20.01 1.53
C TYR A 214 -17.56 18.71 1.86
N LEU A 215 -18.44 18.25 0.97
CA LEU A 215 -19.20 17.00 1.16
C LEU A 215 -18.26 15.79 1.33
N LEU A 216 -17.21 15.70 0.50
CA LEU A 216 -16.21 14.62 0.61
C LEU A 216 -15.40 14.67 1.92
N LYS A 217 -15.17 15.87 2.45
CA LYS A 217 -14.52 16.07 3.76
C LYS A 217 -15.42 15.55 4.88
N ASP A 218 -16.69 15.92 4.89
CA ASP A 218 -17.66 15.48 5.90
C ASP A 218 -17.83 13.95 5.88
N VAL A 219 -17.92 13.34 4.70
CA VAL A 219 -17.95 11.88 4.54
C VAL A 219 -16.69 11.22 5.10
N SER A 220 -15.51 11.83 4.87
CA SER A 220 -14.25 11.27 5.38
C SER A 220 -14.16 11.33 6.90
N TYR A 221 -14.71 12.39 7.53
CA TYR A 221 -14.85 12.45 8.97
C TYR A 221 -15.83 11.40 9.48
N ALA A 222 -17.01 11.27 8.86
CA ALA A 222 -18.01 10.27 9.23
C ALA A 222 -17.44 8.85 9.21
N ILE A 223 -16.72 8.47 8.14
CA ILE A 223 -16.05 7.15 8.02
C ILE A 223 -14.99 6.98 9.11
N SER A 224 -14.19 8.01 9.38
CA SER A 224 -13.09 7.93 10.35
C SER A 224 -13.60 7.81 11.79
N GLN A 225 -14.66 8.54 12.14
CA GLN A 225 -15.26 8.54 13.48
C GLN A 225 -16.08 7.28 13.76
N ASN A 226 -16.59 6.61 12.73
CA ASN A 226 -17.44 5.43 12.86
C ASN A 226 -16.76 4.14 12.40
N LYS A 227 -15.42 4.04 12.53
CA LYS A 227 -14.68 2.80 12.19
C LYS A 227 -15.22 1.63 13.03
N GLY A 228 -15.68 0.56 12.38
CA GLY A 228 -16.32 -0.59 13.02
C GLY A 228 -17.75 -0.36 13.53
N ASN A 229 -18.33 0.83 13.36
CA ASN A 229 -19.70 1.15 13.76
C ASN A 229 -20.58 1.48 12.54
N ALA A 230 -21.13 0.45 11.90
CA ALA A 230 -21.96 0.58 10.71
C ALA A 230 -23.19 1.48 10.93
N LYS A 231 -23.92 1.27 12.04
CA LYS A 231 -25.13 2.03 12.36
C LYS A 231 -24.82 3.51 12.57
N GLY A 232 -23.76 3.82 13.32
CA GLY A 232 -23.32 5.21 13.52
C GLY A 232 -22.88 5.89 12.21
N LEU A 233 -22.22 5.14 11.32
CA LEU A 233 -21.85 5.63 10.00
C LEU A 233 -23.09 5.91 9.13
N GLU A 234 -24.07 5.00 9.12
CA GLU A 234 -25.33 5.18 8.40
C GLU A 234 -26.05 6.46 8.83
N SER A 235 -26.22 6.66 10.14
CA SER A 235 -26.83 7.88 10.68
C SER A 235 -26.03 9.13 10.33
N SER A 236 -24.69 9.07 10.43
CA SER A 236 -23.82 10.19 10.07
C SER A 236 -23.96 10.55 8.59
N LEU A 237 -23.96 9.57 7.68
CA LEU A 237 -24.10 9.79 6.24
C LEU A 237 -25.46 10.40 5.88
N LYS A 238 -26.54 9.93 6.51
CA LYS A 238 -27.90 10.47 6.34
C LYS A 238 -28.00 11.93 6.79
N ALA A 239 -27.23 12.33 7.79
CA ALA A 239 -27.23 13.68 8.33
C ALA A 239 -26.43 14.71 7.50
N ILE A 240 -25.46 14.29 6.67
CA ILE A 240 -24.56 15.20 5.92
C ILE A 240 -25.34 16.13 4.98
N VAL A 241 -26.29 15.58 4.22
CA VAL A 241 -27.06 16.38 3.26
C VAL A 241 -27.98 17.37 3.99
N PRO A 242 -28.88 16.96 4.92
CA PRO A 242 -29.66 17.90 5.72
C PRO A 242 -28.80 18.99 6.37
N HIS A 243 -27.68 18.61 6.98
CA HIS A 243 -26.72 19.54 7.60
C HIS A 243 -26.23 20.60 6.62
N SER A 244 -25.91 20.21 5.39
CA SER A 244 -25.41 21.14 4.36
C SER A 244 -26.46 22.14 3.87
N PHE A 245 -27.74 21.91 4.18
CA PHE A 245 -28.88 22.77 3.85
C PHE A 245 -29.46 23.46 5.11
N GLY A 246 -28.71 23.49 6.22
CA GLY A 246 -29.11 24.15 7.47
C GLY A 246 -30.07 23.35 8.36
N ASP A 247 -30.39 22.10 8.01
CA ASP A 247 -31.18 21.21 8.86
C ASP A 247 -30.27 20.37 9.75
N HIS A 248 -30.20 20.75 11.02
CA HIS A 248 -29.35 20.10 12.02
C HIS A 248 -30.09 19.06 12.88
N SER A 249 -31.34 18.70 12.55
CA SER A 249 -32.17 17.77 13.34
C SER A 249 -31.58 16.36 13.48
N GLN A 250 -30.81 15.91 12.48
CA GLN A 250 -30.20 14.58 12.44
C GLN A 250 -28.70 14.59 12.80
N CYS A 251 -28.15 15.74 13.20
CA CYS A 251 -26.74 15.89 13.49
C CYS A 251 -26.33 15.31 14.85
N ASP A 252 -25.02 15.05 15.00
CA ASP A 252 -24.40 14.70 16.28
C ASP A 252 -23.45 15.83 16.72
N ALA A 253 -23.45 16.16 18.02
CA ALA A 253 -22.65 17.24 18.59
C ALA A 253 -21.13 17.04 18.44
N ARG A 254 -20.66 15.80 18.21
CA ARG A 254 -19.25 15.44 17.97
C ARG A 254 -18.68 16.07 16.70
N TRP A 255 -19.53 16.44 15.74
CA TRP A 255 -19.06 17.00 14.46
C TRP A 255 -19.86 18.23 14.02
N CYS A 256 -21.10 18.40 14.49
CA CYS A 256 -21.91 19.55 14.16
C CYS A 256 -21.66 20.71 15.13
N GLY A 257 -20.95 21.74 14.66
CA GLY A 257 -20.71 22.95 15.44
C GLY A 257 -21.98 23.70 15.83
N TYR A 258 -23.05 23.62 15.03
CA TYR A 258 -24.33 24.28 15.30
C TYR A 258 -24.95 23.81 16.61
N LEU A 259 -24.87 22.50 16.91
CA LEU A 259 -25.41 21.95 18.15
C LEU A 259 -24.64 22.41 19.39
N ASN A 260 -23.40 22.87 19.22
CA ASN A 260 -22.57 23.38 20.32
C ASN A 260 -22.71 24.91 20.50
N ASP A 261 -22.81 25.66 19.40
CA ASP A 261 -23.06 27.10 19.42
C ASP A 261 -23.93 27.52 18.22
N PRO A 262 -25.27 27.52 18.36
CA PRO A 262 -26.18 27.90 17.29
C PRO A 262 -26.03 29.35 16.83
N THR A 263 -25.54 30.24 17.71
CA THR A 263 -25.57 31.68 17.48
C THR A 263 -24.40 32.18 16.64
N SER A 264 -23.24 31.54 16.75
CA SER A 264 -22.04 31.90 15.98
C SER A 264 -21.75 30.95 14.81
N TYR A 265 -22.49 29.84 14.71
CA TYR A 265 -22.22 28.80 13.73
C TYR A 265 -22.31 29.30 12.28
N LYS A 266 -21.26 28.96 11.51
CA LYS A 266 -21.22 29.08 10.05
C LYS A 266 -20.47 27.89 9.48
N HIS A 267 -20.88 27.43 8.30
CA HIS A 267 -20.13 26.38 7.61
C HIS A 267 -18.74 26.88 7.21
N SER A 268 -17.70 26.43 7.91
CA SER A 268 -16.31 26.89 7.66
C SER A 268 -15.81 26.63 6.23
N SER A 269 -16.36 25.61 5.57
CA SER A 269 -15.83 25.05 4.33
C SER A 269 -16.78 25.19 3.13
N LEU A 270 -18.05 25.60 3.34
CA LEU A 270 -18.96 25.94 2.25
C LEU A 270 -18.65 27.32 1.65
N PRO A 271 -19.03 27.58 0.37
CA PRO A 271 -18.92 28.90 -0.22
C PRO A 271 -19.63 29.97 0.63
N TYR A 272 -18.89 31.01 1.01
CA TYR A 272 -19.37 32.13 1.84
C TYR A 272 -19.97 31.74 3.20
N GLY A 273 -19.72 30.50 3.66
CA GLY A 273 -20.27 29.98 4.91
C GLY A 273 -21.79 29.90 4.98
N LYS A 274 -22.44 29.84 3.81
CA LYS A 274 -23.89 29.75 3.67
C LYS A 274 -24.33 28.32 3.34
N ASP A 275 -25.56 28.02 3.73
CA ASP A 275 -26.23 26.77 3.43
C ASP A 275 -26.43 26.62 1.91
N LEU A 276 -26.50 25.37 1.47
CA LEU A 276 -26.91 25.05 0.11
C LEU A 276 -28.41 25.33 -0.08
N ILE A 277 -28.79 25.66 -1.32
CA ILE A 277 -30.16 26.04 -1.68
C ILE A 277 -30.57 25.24 -2.92
N GLY A 278 -31.85 24.86 -2.96
CA GLY A 278 -32.50 24.23 -4.13
C GLY A 278 -33.00 22.83 -3.82
N GLU A 279 -34.32 22.63 -3.91
CA GLU A 279 -34.99 21.35 -3.60
C GLU A 279 -34.57 20.22 -4.53
N ASP A 280 -34.39 20.51 -5.84
CA ASP A 280 -33.95 19.50 -6.79
C ASP A 280 -32.52 19.01 -6.49
N LEU A 281 -31.61 19.90 -6.08
CA LEU A 281 -30.26 19.53 -5.66
C LEU A 281 -30.30 18.72 -4.36
N LYS A 282 -31.10 19.15 -3.39
CA LYS A 282 -31.27 18.46 -2.11
C LYS A 282 -31.76 17.03 -2.31
N ARG A 283 -32.81 16.84 -3.13
CA ARG A 283 -33.36 15.52 -3.47
C ARG A 283 -32.31 14.62 -4.13
N ASP A 284 -31.62 15.12 -5.15
CA ASP A 284 -30.65 14.31 -5.88
C ASP A 284 -29.41 13.95 -5.02
N LEU A 285 -28.99 14.83 -4.11
CA LEU A 285 -27.94 14.53 -3.13
C LEU A 285 -28.41 13.51 -2.09
N LEU A 286 -29.64 13.63 -1.59
CA LEU A 286 -30.21 12.67 -0.64
C LEU A 286 -30.28 11.27 -1.24
N ASP A 287 -30.76 11.14 -2.47
CA ASP A 287 -30.81 9.86 -3.20
C ASP A 287 -29.41 9.25 -3.36
N MET A 288 -28.43 10.06 -3.79
CA MET A 288 -27.04 9.60 -3.90
C MET A 288 -26.48 9.13 -2.55
N PHE A 289 -26.66 9.92 -1.47
CA PHE A 289 -26.15 9.57 -0.15
C PHE A 289 -26.88 8.38 0.49
N CYS A 290 -28.16 8.18 0.17
CA CYS A 290 -28.93 7.01 0.62
C CYS A 290 -28.24 5.72 0.19
N HIS A 291 -27.85 5.63 -1.08
CA HIS A 291 -27.13 4.46 -1.61
C HIS A 291 -25.82 4.16 -0.85
N TYR A 292 -25.07 5.19 -0.43
CA TYR A 292 -23.86 4.98 0.38
C TYR A 292 -24.18 4.62 1.83
N SER A 293 -25.23 5.19 2.41
CA SER A 293 -25.66 4.88 3.78
C SER A 293 -26.13 3.43 3.93
N GLU A 294 -26.82 2.88 2.92
CA GLU A 294 -27.23 1.47 2.87
C GLU A 294 -26.03 0.51 2.82
N ASN A 295 -24.89 0.98 2.29
CA ASN A 295 -23.63 0.22 2.24
C ASN A 295 -22.68 0.55 3.42
N SER A 296 -23.19 1.15 4.50
CA SER A 296 -22.41 1.58 5.67
C SER A 296 -21.62 0.44 6.33
N GLU A 297 -22.11 -0.80 6.30
CA GLU A 297 -21.41 -1.96 6.87
C GLU A 297 -20.05 -2.20 6.21
N LYS A 298 -20.00 -2.09 4.88
CA LYS A 298 -18.75 -2.16 4.10
C LYS A 298 -17.88 -0.94 4.36
N MET A 299 -18.48 0.25 4.44
CA MET A 299 -17.75 1.51 4.60
C MET A 299 -17.18 1.73 6.02
N ALA A 300 -17.78 1.14 7.04
CA ALA A 300 -17.28 1.19 8.42
C ALA A 300 -16.00 0.33 8.59
N ASN A 301 -15.81 -0.64 7.70
CA ASN A 301 -14.72 -1.62 7.73
C ASN A 301 -13.80 -1.49 6.51
N LEU A 302 -13.51 -0.26 6.06
CA LEU A 302 -12.62 -0.05 4.91
C LEU A 302 -11.15 -0.31 5.26
N GLY A 303 -10.46 -0.95 4.32
CA GLY A 303 -9.00 -1.07 4.32
C GLY A 303 -8.32 0.24 3.92
N SER A 304 -6.99 0.24 3.91
CA SER A 304 -6.19 1.36 3.45
C SER A 304 -4.98 0.88 2.67
N THR A 305 -4.84 1.33 1.41
CA THR A 305 -3.67 1.07 0.57
C THR A 305 -2.54 2.09 0.78
N GLN A 306 -2.72 3.09 1.65
CA GLN A 306 -1.73 4.13 1.93
C GLN A 306 -0.36 3.58 2.37
N ALA A 307 -0.35 2.46 3.10
CA ALA A 307 0.88 1.79 3.50
C ALA A 307 1.67 1.27 2.29
N ASN A 308 0.98 0.80 1.26
CA ASN A 308 1.59 0.35 0.01
C ASN A 308 2.15 1.51 -0.80
N GLU A 309 1.40 2.62 -0.90
CA GLU A 309 1.89 3.82 -1.58
C GLU A 309 3.18 4.32 -0.93
N SER A 310 3.20 4.40 0.41
CA SER A 310 4.40 4.75 1.18
C SER A 310 5.55 3.77 0.92
N MET A 311 5.27 2.46 0.89
CA MET A 311 6.28 1.43 0.63
C MET A 311 6.84 1.51 -0.79
N ASN A 312 5.99 1.72 -1.79
CA ASN A 312 6.40 1.88 -3.18
C ASN A 312 7.26 3.13 -3.39
N GLN A 313 6.96 4.23 -2.69
CA GLN A 313 7.84 5.39 -2.67
C GLN A 313 9.19 5.05 -2.02
N LEU A 314 9.20 4.32 -0.90
CA LEU A 314 10.43 3.89 -0.25
C LEU A 314 11.29 2.99 -1.16
N ILE A 315 10.67 2.04 -1.88
CA ILE A 315 11.35 1.22 -2.90
C ILE A 315 11.93 2.14 -3.98
N ALA A 316 11.18 3.13 -4.47
CA ALA A 316 11.65 4.05 -5.49
C ALA A 316 12.86 4.91 -5.04
N THR A 317 13.01 5.19 -3.74
CA THR A 317 14.24 5.84 -3.23
C THR A 317 15.49 4.97 -3.37
N LYS A 318 15.34 3.64 -3.33
CA LYS A 318 16.45 2.66 -3.38
C LYS A 318 16.66 2.08 -4.77
N ALA A 319 15.58 1.92 -5.52
CA ALA A 319 15.59 1.52 -6.91
C ALA A 319 14.83 2.58 -7.74
N PRO A 320 15.46 3.74 -8.03
CA PRO A 320 14.84 4.77 -8.85
C PRO A 320 14.43 4.25 -10.22
N LYS A 321 13.18 4.50 -10.62
CA LYS A 321 12.60 4.05 -11.91
C LYS A 321 13.34 4.58 -13.16
N ALA A 322 14.16 5.62 -12.99
CA ALA A 322 15.03 6.15 -14.04
C ALA A 322 16.24 5.24 -14.34
N LYS A 323 16.53 4.26 -13.48
CA LYS A 323 17.67 3.35 -13.61
C LYS A 323 17.19 1.92 -13.75
N HIS A 324 17.89 1.15 -14.59
CA HIS A 324 17.56 -0.25 -14.81
C HIS A 324 18.39 -1.18 -13.91
N PHE A 325 17.77 -1.68 -12.84
CA PHE A 325 18.37 -2.68 -11.93
C PHE A 325 17.89 -4.11 -12.18
N GLY A 326 16.76 -4.29 -12.87
CA GLY A 326 16.06 -5.58 -13.01
C GLY A 326 16.82 -6.69 -13.73
N GLY A 327 17.87 -6.36 -14.50
CA GLY A 327 18.73 -7.35 -15.14
C GLY A 327 19.79 -7.99 -14.21
N SER A 328 19.78 -7.71 -12.91
CA SER A 328 20.76 -8.24 -11.94
C SER A 328 20.17 -8.37 -10.54
N SER A 329 20.89 -9.06 -9.64
CA SER A 329 20.54 -9.20 -8.22
C SER A 329 20.42 -7.86 -7.47
N SER A 330 20.99 -6.77 -8.00
CA SER A 330 20.91 -5.42 -7.43
C SER A 330 19.47 -4.98 -7.12
N LEU A 331 18.49 -5.31 -7.99
CA LEU A 331 17.10 -4.97 -7.71
C LEU A 331 16.56 -5.70 -6.48
N SER A 332 16.92 -6.99 -6.32
CA SER A 332 16.53 -7.77 -5.16
C SER A 332 17.17 -7.25 -3.86
N HIS A 333 18.44 -6.82 -3.90
CA HIS A 333 19.11 -6.22 -2.74
C HIS A 333 18.48 -4.89 -2.34
N ARG A 334 18.10 -4.05 -3.32
CA ARG A 334 17.43 -2.76 -3.09
C ARG A 334 16.03 -2.93 -2.53
N LEU A 335 15.27 -3.93 -3.01
CA LEU A 335 13.99 -4.32 -2.43
C LEU A 335 14.17 -4.77 -0.98
N ALA A 336 15.13 -5.66 -0.72
CA ALA A 336 15.45 -6.14 0.63
C ALA A 336 15.84 -4.98 1.58
N ALA A 337 16.63 -4.01 1.10
CA ALA A 337 16.95 -2.79 1.84
C ALA A 337 15.71 -1.94 2.16
N ALA A 338 14.74 -1.85 1.24
CA ALA A 338 13.49 -1.12 1.47
C ALA A 338 12.66 -1.81 2.57
N VAL A 339 12.51 -3.12 2.47
CA VAL A 339 11.75 -3.95 3.41
C VAL A 339 12.38 -3.90 4.80
N SER A 340 13.70 -4.11 4.90
CA SER A 340 14.44 -4.00 6.16
C SER A 340 14.28 -2.62 6.80
N GLN A 341 14.34 -1.54 6.01
CA GLN A 341 14.10 -0.20 6.55
C GLN A 341 12.66 -0.01 7.04
N LYS A 342 11.67 -0.59 6.35
CA LYS A 342 10.26 -0.50 6.76
C LYS A 342 10.01 -1.25 8.07
N ASN A 343 10.55 -2.46 8.21
CA ASN A 343 10.31 -3.29 9.40
C ASN A 343 11.15 -2.87 10.60
N CYS A 344 12.42 -2.51 10.39
CA CYS A 344 13.39 -2.30 11.46
C CYS A 344 13.83 -0.85 11.61
N GLY A 345 13.43 0.07 10.72
CA GLY A 345 14.00 1.42 10.66
C GLY A 345 15.44 1.41 10.15
N ARG A 346 16.17 2.52 10.26
CA ARG A 346 17.54 2.65 9.70
C ARG A 346 18.60 1.80 10.42
N LYS A 347 18.32 1.32 11.64
CA LYS A 347 19.24 0.47 12.43
C LYS A 347 19.58 -0.86 11.76
N TYR A 348 18.79 -1.30 10.77
CA TYR A 348 19.09 -2.51 10.02
C TYR A 348 20.48 -2.48 9.37
N LEU A 349 20.99 -1.28 9.03
CA LEU A 349 22.31 -1.13 8.41
C LEU A 349 23.43 -1.62 9.34
N SER A 350 23.40 -1.24 10.62
CA SER A 350 24.40 -1.73 11.57
C SER A 350 24.24 -3.21 11.85
N GLN A 351 23.00 -3.69 11.97
CA GLN A 351 22.71 -5.10 12.24
C GLN A 351 23.18 -6.02 11.10
N VAL A 352 22.94 -5.66 9.84
CA VAL A 352 23.44 -6.41 8.68
C VAL A 352 24.97 -6.47 8.65
N LEU A 353 25.64 -5.38 9.03
CA LEU A 353 27.10 -5.36 9.13
C LEU A 353 27.62 -6.26 10.27
N THR A 354 26.94 -6.28 11.41
CA THR A 354 27.26 -7.18 12.53
C THR A 354 27.09 -8.65 12.13
N VAL A 355 25.98 -9.02 11.49
CA VAL A 355 25.73 -10.39 11.01
C VAL A 355 26.83 -10.82 10.03
N ARG A 356 27.23 -9.93 9.10
CA ARG A 356 28.33 -10.20 8.19
C ARG A 356 29.63 -10.47 8.94
N ASN A 357 30.00 -9.62 9.90
CA ASN A 357 31.27 -9.76 10.63
C ASN A 357 31.30 -11.06 11.44
N ASN A 358 30.20 -11.42 12.12
CA ASN A 358 30.10 -12.66 12.89
C ASN A 358 30.15 -13.92 11.99
N GLY A 359 29.55 -13.85 10.80
CA GLY A 359 29.62 -14.94 9.82
C GLY A 359 30.99 -15.14 9.15
N VAL A 360 31.87 -14.13 9.19
CA VAL A 360 33.26 -14.24 8.72
C VAL A 360 34.15 -14.84 9.82
N SER A 361 33.92 -14.53 11.09
CA SER A 361 34.65 -15.12 12.21
C SER A 361 34.46 -16.65 12.30
N ASN A 362 33.25 -17.16 12.08
CA ASN A 362 32.96 -18.61 12.10
C ASN A 362 33.47 -19.40 10.87
N LYS A 363 34.18 -18.78 9.93
CA LYS A 363 34.80 -19.45 8.77
C LYS A 363 36.34 -19.47 8.83
N LEU A 364 36.91 -18.91 9.88
CA LEU A 364 38.36 -18.84 10.12
C LEU A 364 38.83 -19.77 11.25
N ASP A 365 37.90 -20.50 11.86
CA ASP A 365 38.13 -21.68 12.70
C ASP A 365 37.73 -22.93 11.91
#